data_AF-A0A0N0XCR5-F1
#
_entry.id   AF-A0A0N0XCR5-F1
#
_cell.length_a   1.000
_cell.length_b   1.000
_cell.length_c   1.000
_cell.angle_alpha   90.00
_cell.angle_beta   90.00
_cell.angle_gamma   90.00
#
_symmetry.space_group_name_H-M   'P 1'
#
loop_
_entity.id
_entity.type
_entity.pdbx_description
1 polymer ?
#
loop_
_entity_poly.entity_id
_entity_poly.type
_entity_poly.pdbx_seq_one_letter_code
_entity_poly.pdbx_strand_id
1 'polypeptide(L)'
;MDFVAENTRALSACSSGNDFILEELAQLRDDMIQQVSDHSFLVQCRAGTMPIERLKDFLVQQGKYSRHFTRYICQLMTHLEGDDDILAVFENLFEELGFGEVVEPTHSAMYRDMLRSFGLTLETQTTLPSTQHLIDTMMNFCKQPNGVYGLSALCLGAEAIVPHLYSDIVSGFAGQGVAAEKLRFFTVHIECDDGHADTLLAILSRLVIEKPSRFEIVRHAAFMMIKARLEFLDKL
;
A
#
# COMPACT_ATOMS: atom_id res chain seq x y z
N MET A 1 46.15 1.35 24.49
CA MET A 1 45.34 2.41 23.83
C MET A 1 44.59 1.87 22.60
N ASP A 2 44.46 0.55 22.44
CA ASP A 2 43.92 -0.03 21.20
C ASP A 2 42.44 -0.45 21.28
N PHE A 3 41.87 -0.58 22.48
CA PHE A 3 40.46 -0.96 22.67
C PHE A 3 39.46 0.10 22.21
N VAL A 4 39.84 1.38 22.22
CA VAL A 4 38.95 2.49 21.81
C VAL A 4 38.91 2.62 20.29
N ALA A 5 40.03 2.34 19.60
CA ALA A 5 40.13 2.50 18.14
C ALA A 5 39.41 1.37 17.36
N GLU A 6 39.43 0.13 17.87
CA GLU A 6 38.67 -0.98 17.28
C GLU A 6 37.16 -0.79 17.45
N ASN A 7 36.72 -0.27 18.59
CA ASN A 7 35.30 -0.03 18.85
C ASN A 7 34.72 1.06 17.93
N THR A 8 35.48 2.13 17.67
CA THR A 8 35.05 3.19 16.74
C THR A 8 34.97 2.71 15.28
N ARG A 9 35.87 1.81 14.85
CA ARG A 9 35.83 1.24 13.49
C ARG A 9 34.67 0.25 13.30
N ALA A 10 34.37 -0.59 14.28
CA ALA A 10 33.24 -1.49 14.25
C ALA A 10 31.90 -0.73 14.25
N LEU A 11 31.78 0.32 15.07
CA LEU A 11 30.62 1.21 15.09
C LEU A 11 30.44 1.97 13.78
N SER A 12 31.53 2.49 13.19
CA SER A 12 31.48 3.18 11.89
C SER A 12 31.10 2.24 10.74
N ALA A 13 31.61 1.01 10.73
CA ALA A 13 31.28 0.02 9.70
C ALA A 13 29.83 -0.50 9.82
N CYS A 14 29.34 -0.67 11.06
CA CYS A 14 27.96 -1.06 11.33
C CYS A 14 26.98 0.08 10.97
N SER A 15 27.33 1.33 11.27
CA SER A 15 26.58 2.51 10.81
C SER A 15 26.49 2.55 9.29
N SER A 16 27.63 2.41 8.58
CA SER A 16 27.62 2.43 7.12
C SER A 16 26.84 1.27 6.48
N GLY A 17 26.79 0.11 7.13
CA GLY A 17 25.99 -1.03 6.65
C GLY A 17 24.49 -0.82 6.85
N ASN A 18 24.11 -0.19 7.96
CA ASN A 18 22.72 0.18 8.25
C ASN A 18 22.23 1.29 7.32
N ASP A 19 23.06 2.31 7.09
CA ASP A 19 22.73 3.40 6.16
C ASP A 19 22.51 2.86 4.74
N PHE A 20 23.37 1.94 4.29
CA PHE A 20 23.25 1.30 2.98
C PHE A 20 21.94 0.51 2.81
N ILE A 21 21.56 -0.36 3.76
CA ILE A 21 20.34 -1.17 3.62
C ILE A 21 19.06 -0.32 3.69
N LEU A 22 19.10 0.80 4.41
CA LEU A 22 17.99 1.75 4.43
C LEU A 22 17.87 2.52 3.11
N GLU A 23 19.01 2.89 2.50
CA GLU A 23 19.03 3.45 1.14
C GLU A 23 18.47 2.45 0.12
N GLU A 24 18.83 1.16 0.21
CA GLU A 24 18.27 0.13 -0.67
C GLU A 24 16.75 -0.05 -0.47
N LEU A 25 16.26 0.02 0.77
CA LEU A 25 14.83 -0.06 1.05
C LEU A 25 14.06 1.16 0.53
N ALA A 26 14.62 2.36 0.68
CA ALA A 26 14.04 3.58 0.12
C ALA A 26 14.02 3.53 -1.41
N GLN A 27 15.11 3.12 -2.04
CA GLN A 27 15.17 2.96 -3.49
C GLN A 27 14.16 1.92 -3.99
N LEU A 28 14.02 0.78 -3.29
CA LEU A 28 13.02 -0.23 -3.62
C LEU A 28 11.60 0.35 -3.59
N ARG A 29 11.26 1.13 -2.55
CA ARG A 29 9.95 1.81 -2.45
C ARG A 29 9.72 2.72 -3.64
N ASP A 30 10.69 3.56 -3.96
CA ASP A 30 10.58 4.53 -5.05
C ASP A 30 10.45 3.81 -6.42
N ASP A 31 11.16 2.70 -6.61
CA ASP A 31 11.03 1.85 -7.80
C ASP A 31 9.63 1.23 -7.91
N MET A 32 9.02 0.80 -6.80
CA MET A 32 7.66 0.25 -6.80
C MET A 32 6.62 1.31 -7.17
N ILE A 33 6.75 2.53 -6.63
CA ILE A 33 5.89 3.68 -6.96
C ILE A 33 6.03 4.01 -8.45
N GLN A 34 7.27 4.12 -8.94
CA GLN A 34 7.55 4.47 -10.33
C GLN A 34 6.98 3.43 -11.30
N GLN A 35 7.16 2.13 -11.03
CA GLN A 35 6.61 1.06 -11.87
C GLN A 35 5.09 1.11 -11.99
N VAL A 36 4.38 1.41 -10.89
CA VAL A 36 2.93 1.61 -10.93
C VAL A 36 2.58 2.85 -11.74
N SER A 37 3.23 3.97 -11.47
CA SER A 37 2.98 5.26 -12.15
C SER A 37 3.21 5.19 -13.67
N ASP A 38 4.18 4.40 -14.13
CA ASP A 38 4.47 4.24 -15.57
C ASP A 38 3.47 3.35 -16.31
N HIS A 39 2.56 2.68 -15.59
CA HIS A 39 1.56 1.84 -16.21
C HIS A 39 0.64 2.65 -17.14
N SER A 40 0.41 2.13 -18.35
CA SER A 40 -0.32 2.83 -19.42
C SER A 40 -1.72 3.31 -19.01
N PHE A 41 -2.39 2.57 -18.11
CA PHE A 41 -3.66 2.95 -17.51
C PHE A 41 -3.55 4.29 -16.76
N LEU A 42 -2.54 4.45 -15.89
CA LEU A 42 -2.36 5.65 -15.07
C LEU A 42 -1.80 6.81 -15.89
N VAL A 43 -0.95 6.55 -16.87
CA VAL A 43 -0.51 7.56 -17.84
C VAL A 43 -1.71 8.21 -18.55
N GLN A 44 -2.69 7.42 -18.99
CA GLN A 44 -3.92 7.93 -19.60
C GLN A 44 -4.82 8.67 -18.60
N CYS A 45 -4.86 8.22 -17.34
CA CYS A 45 -5.59 8.93 -16.29
C CYS A 45 -4.97 10.31 -16.04
N ARG A 46 -3.64 10.42 -15.88
CA ARG A 46 -2.92 11.70 -15.75
C ARG A 46 -3.14 12.62 -16.95
N ALA A 47 -3.22 12.07 -18.16
CA ALA A 47 -3.52 12.83 -19.37
C ALA A 47 -4.99 13.30 -19.47
N GLY A 48 -5.87 12.83 -18.58
CA GLY A 48 -7.31 13.11 -18.62
C GLY A 48 -8.04 12.44 -19.80
N THR A 49 -7.39 11.51 -20.50
CA THR A 49 -7.92 10.87 -21.72
C THR A 49 -8.59 9.53 -21.47
N MET A 50 -8.51 9.01 -20.24
CA MET A 50 -9.14 7.74 -19.86
C MET A 50 -10.68 7.83 -19.95
N PRO A 51 -11.36 6.95 -20.71
CA PRO A 51 -12.81 6.95 -20.78
C PRO A 51 -13.47 6.70 -19.42
N ILE A 52 -14.54 7.45 -19.13
CA ILE A 52 -15.26 7.35 -17.85
C ILE A 52 -15.73 5.92 -17.51
N GLU A 53 -16.09 5.11 -18.50
CA GLU A 53 -16.53 3.72 -18.26
C GLU A 53 -15.37 2.83 -17.74
N ARG A 54 -14.14 3.01 -18.25
CA ARG A 54 -12.97 2.27 -17.73
C ARG A 54 -12.60 2.72 -16.31
N LEU A 55 -12.78 4.00 -16.01
CA LEU A 55 -12.62 4.51 -14.65
C LEU A 55 -13.66 3.92 -13.68
N LYS A 56 -14.91 3.74 -14.13
CA LYS A 56 -15.94 3.05 -13.35
C LYS A 56 -15.61 1.56 -13.16
N ASP A 57 -15.08 0.89 -14.17
CA ASP A 57 -14.58 -0.49 -14.06
C ASP A 57 -13.50 -0.59 -12.97
N PHE A 58 -12.56 0.36 -12.95
CA PHE A 58 -11.56 0.47 -11.89
C PHE A 58 -12.22 0.61 -10.52
N LEU A 59 -13.24 1.48 -10.34
CA LEU A 59 -13.91 1.62 -9.04
C LEU A 59 -14.51 0.30 -8.55
N VAL A 60 -15.15 -0.47 -9.43
CA VAL A 60 -15.78 -1.74 -9.03
C VAL A 60 -14.71 -2.76 -8.62
N GLN A 61 -13.66 -2.93 -9.43
CA GLN A 61 -12.62 -3.93 -9.15
C GLN A 61 -11.72 -3.52 -7.98
N GLN A 62 -11.35 -2.25 -7.86
CA GLN A 62 -10.60 -1.72 -6.72
C GLN A 62 -11.42 -1.82 -5.44
N GLY A 63 -12.74 -1.60 -5.48
CA GLY A 63 -13.62 -1.80 -4.33
C GLY A 63 -13.67 -3.25 -3.85
N LYS A 64 -13.62 -4.21 -4.77
CA LYS A 64 -13.53 -5.65 -4.45
C LYS A 64 -12.20 -6.01 -3.79
N TYR A 65 -11.10 -5.37 -4.16
CA TYR A 65 -9.82 -5.50 -3.44
C TYR A 65 -9.89 -4.83 -2.06
N SER A 66 -10.29 -3.56 -2.01
CA SER A 66 -10.21 -2.72 -0.81
C SER A 66 -11.12 -3.19 0.32
N ARG A 67 -12.25 -3.86 0.04
CA ARG A 67 -13.12 -4.45 1.10
C ARG A 67 -12.42 -5.50 1.97
N HIS A 68 -11.25 -6.01 1.55
CA HIS A 68 -10.44 -6.96 2.31
C HIS A 68 -9.36 -6.28 3.15
N PHE A 69 -9.17 -4.97 3.05
CA PHE A 69 -8.02 -4.27 3.63
C PHE A 69 -7.88 -4.49 5.14
N THR A 70 -8.96 -4.23 5.90
CA THR A 70 -8.99 -4.51 7.35
C THR A 70 -8.73 -5.98 7.69
N ARG A 71 -9.08 -6.93 6.81
CA ARG A 71 -8.79 -8.35 7.00
C ARG A 71 -7.32 -8.68 6.73
N TYR A 72 -6.67 -7.97 5.81
CA TYR A 72 -5.22 -8.10 5.60
C TYR A 72 -4.47 -7.67 6.84
N ILE A 73 -4.84 -6.52 7.43
CA ILE A 73 -4.22 -6.01 8.65
C ILE A 73 -4.44 -6.99 9.81
N CYS A 74 -5.68 -7.43 10.07
CA CYS A 74 -5.96 -8.42 11.11
C CYS A 74 -5.15 -9.72 10.91
N GLN A 75 -5.00 -10.18 9.66
CA GLN A 75 -4.24 -11.38 9.37
C GLN A 75 -2.73 -11.18 9.58
N LEU A 76 -2.18 -10.01 9.24
CA LEU A 76 -0.79 -9.68 9.53
C LEU A 76 -0.53 -9.66 11.04
N MET A 77 -1.39 -9.00 11.81
CA MET A 77 -1.21 -8.83 13.25
C MET A 77 -1.05 -10.17 14.00
N THR A 78 -1.65 -11.27 13.52
CA THR A 78 -1.48 -12.59 14.14
C THR A 78 -0.07 -13.17 14.01
N HIS A 79 0.79 -12.60 13.17
CA HIS A 79 2.15 -13.06 12.90
C HIS A 79 3.23 -12.06 13.31
N LEU A 80 2.86 -10.93 13.92
CA LEU A 80 3.79 -9.98 14.52
C LEU A 80 4.21 -10.49 15.90
N GLU A 81 5.50 -10.38 16.23
CA GLU A 81 6.05 -10.92 17.48
C GLU A 81 6.11 -9.89 18.61
N GLY A 82 6.25 -8.60 18.29
CA GLY A 82 6.40 -7.52 19.27
C GLY A 82 5.11 -6.74 19.51
N ASP A 83 4.79 -6.47 20.78
CA ASP A 83 3.61 -5.71 21.18
C ASP A 83 3.59 -4.30 20.56
N ASP A 84 4.74 -3.64 20.45
CA ASP A 84 4.86 -2.31 19.84
C ASP A 84 4.49 -2.33 18.34
N ASP A 85 4.88 -3.37 17.61
CA ASP A 85 4.54 -3.53 16.19
C ASP A 85 3.06 -3.84 16.02
N ILE A 86 2.50 -4.66 16.91
CA ILE A 86 1.07 -4.95 16.93
C ILE A 86 0.27 -3.68 17.18
N LEU A 87 0.68 -2.85 18.14
CA LEU A 87 0.02 -1.59 18.46
C LEU A 87 0.10 -0.61 17.28
N ALA A 88 1.28 -0.45 16.69
CA ALA A 88 1.47 0.43 15.54
C ALA A 88 0.60 0.01 14.33
N VAL A 89 0.52 -1.29 14.03
CA VAL A 89 -0.34 -1.81 12.95
C VAL A 89 -1.82 -1.75 13.32
N PHE A 90 -2.16 -1.85 14.61
CA PHE A 90 -3.53 -1.68 15.10
C PHE A 90 -4.03 -0.24 14.94
N GLU A 91 -3.18 0.77 15.09
CA GLU A 91 -3.54 2.17 14.87
C GLU A 91 -4.00 2.39 13.41
N ASN A 92 -3.29 1.85 12.41
CA ASN A 92 -3.77 1.86 11.02
C ASN A 92 -5.15 1.21 10.89
N LEU A 93 -5.36 0.03 11.51
CA LEU A 93 -6.68 -0.63 11.49
C LEU A 93 -7.77 0.20 12.17
N PHE A 94 -7.42 0.91 13.23
CA PHE A 94 -8.35 1.75 14.00
C PHE A 94 -8.87 2.91 13.13
N GLU A 95 -7.99 3.55 12.38
CA GLU A 95 -8.32 4.60 11.42
C GLU A 95 -9.16 4.08 10.25
N GLU A 96 -8.80 2.93 9.68
CA GLU A 96 -9.60 2.26 8.62
C GLU A 96 -11.05 1.97 9.05
N LEU A 97 -11.26 1.76 10.35
CA LEU A 97 -12.57 1.56 10.98
C LEU A 97 -13.28 2.87 11.35
N GLY A 98 -12.73 4.02 10.97
CA GLY A 98 -13.34 5.34 11.17
C GLY A 98 -13.13 5.91 12.58
N PHE A 99 -12.19 5.35 13.34
CA PHE A 99 -11.83 5.86 14.66
C PHE A 99 -10.54 6.69 14.58
N GLY A 100 -10.47 7.78 15.34
CA GLY A 100 -9.32 8.68 15.37
C GLY A 100 -9.64 9.89 16.25
N GLU A 101 -8.89 10.99 16.09
CA GLU A 101 -9.20 12.25 16.79
C GLU A 101 -10.60 12.78 16.42
N VAL A 102 -11.01 12.55 15.19
CA VAL A 102 -12.34 12.87 14.68
C VAL A 102 -12.99 11.58 14.20
N VAL A 103 -14.23 11.34 14.64
CA VAL A 103 -15.00 10.18 14.18
C VAL A 103 -15.41 10.40 12.72
N GLU A 104 -14.97 9.50 11.86
CA GLU A 104 -15.30 9.50 10.43
C GLU A 104 -16.07 8.22 10.04
N PRO A 105 -16.80 8.22 8.91
CA PRO A 105 -17.28 6.97 8.34
C PRO A 105 -16.10 6.03 8.06
N THR A 106 -16.25 4.73 8.33
CA THR A 106 -15.23 3.72 7.94
C THR A 106 -14.84 3.90 6.47
N HIS A 107 -13.60 3.61 6.11
CA HIS A 107 -13.13 3.66 4.71
C HIS A 107 -14.03 2.82 3.78
N SER A 108 -14.50 1.67 4.26
CA SER A 108 -15.47 0.83 3.53
C SER A 108 -16.82 1.51 3.27
N ALA A 109 -17.30 2.34 4.20
CA ALA A 109 -18.53 3.12 4.06
C ALA A 109 -18.32 4.27 3.07
N MET A 110 -17.20 5.00 3.19
CA MET A 110 -16.82 6.06 2.25
C MET A 110 -16.74 5.51 0.81
N TYR A 111 -16.08 4.37 0.61
CA TYR A 111 -15.97 3.73 -0.71
C TYR A 111 -17.32 3.33 -1.29
N ARG A 112 -18.19 2.73 -0.47
CA ARG A 112 -19.53 2.33 -0.89
C ARG A 112 -20.38 3.52 -1.30
N ASP A 113 -20.32 4.62 -0.54
CA ASP A 113 -21.12 5.80 -0.82
C ASP A 113 -20.57 6.53 -2.07
N MET A 114 -19.25 6.53 -2.27
CA MET A 114 -18.62 6.92 -3.54
C MET A 114 -19.17 6.09 -4.71
N LEU A 115 -19.14 4.75 -4.66
CA LEU A 115 -19.68 3.89 -5.73
C LEU A 115 -21.14 4.21 -6.07
N ARG A 116 -21.98 4.40 -5.05
CA ARG A 116 -23.39 4.76 -5.23
C ARG A 116 -23.57 6.08 -5.96
N SER A 117 -22.69 7.06 -5.75
CA SER A 117 -22.74 8.35 -6.45
C SER A 117 -22.50 8.22 -7.98
N PHE A 118 -21.89 7.12 -8.42
CA PHE A 118 -21.72 6.75 -9.83
C PHE A 118 -22.78 5.75 -10.32
N GLY A 119 -23.77 5.38 -9.49
CA GLY A 119 -24.76 4.35 -9.82
C GLY A 119 -24.18 2.92 -9.81
N LEU A 120 -23.09 2.69 -9.08
CA LEU A 120 -22.37 1.42 -9.03
C LEU A 120 -22.54 0.70 -7.68
N THR A 121 -22.29 -0.60 -7.71
CA THR A 121 -22.13 -1.49 -6.56
C THR A 121 -20.97 -2.45 -6.83
N LEU A 122 -20.51 -3.20 -5.83
CA LEU A 122 -19.48 -4.22 -6.06
C LEU A 122 -19.98 -5.39 -6.91
N GLU A 123 -21.29 -5.56 -6.98
CA GLU A 123 -22.00 -6.59 -7.74
C GLU A 123 -22.25 -6.18 -9.19
N THR A 124 -21.99 -4.92 -9.54
CA THR A 124 -22.15 -4.40 -10.91
C THR A 124 -21.31 -5.19 -11.92
N GLN A 125 -20.19 -5.78 -11.49
CA GLN A 125 -19.35 -6.65 -12.31
C GLN A 125 -18.91 -7.88 -11.54
N THR A 126 -18.62 -8.96 -12.27
CA THR A 126 -17.93 -10.11 -11.70
C THR A 126 -16.51 -9.73 -11.32
N THR A 127 -15.97 -10.41 -10.30
CA THR A 127 -14.56 -10.23 -9.93
C THR A 127 -13.69 -10.74 -11.06
N LEU A 128 -12.80 -9.90 -11.59
CA LEU A 128 -11.86 -10.34 -12.62
C LEU A 128 -10.84 -11.32 -12.03
N PRO A 129 -10.32 -12.28 -12.81
CA PRO A 129 -9.26 -13.18 -12.35
C PRO A 129 -8.03 -12.44 -11.82
N SER A 130 -7.63 -11.32 -12.46
CA SER A 130 -6.51 -10.48 -12.00
C SER A 130 -6.81 -9.76 -10.67
N THR A 131 -8.06 -9.35 -10.45
CA THR A 131 -8.50 -8.79 -9.16
C THR A 131 -8.46 -9.84 -8.06
N GLN A 132 -8.92 -11.06 -8.34
CA GLN A 132 -8.80 -12.16 -7.37
C GLN A 132 -7.34 -12.51 -7.11
N HIS A 133 -6.49 -12.53 -8.14
CA HIS A 133 -5.07 -12.80 -7.99
C HIS A 133 -4.38 -11.77 -7.08
N LEU A 134 -4.69 -10.48 -7.24
CA LEU A 134 -4.19 -9.42 -6.37
C LEU A 134 -4.65 -9.60 -4.91
N ILE A 135 -5.94 -9.93 -4.70
CA ILE A 135 -6.50 -10.21 -3.37
C ILE A 135 -5.81 -11.39 -2.71
N ASP A 136 -5.64 -12.49 -3.45
CA ASP A 136 -5.05 -13.73 -2.95
C ASP A 136 -3.56 -13.54 -2.64
N THR A 137 -2.84 -12.80 -3.47
CA THR A 137 -1.41 -12.49 -3.26
C THR A 137 -1.21 -11.73 -1.96
N MET A 138 -1.96 -10.65 -1.74
CA MET A 138 -1.89 -9.88 -0.48
C MET A 138 -2.22 -10.76 0.74
N MET A 139 -3.34 -11.50 0.67
CA MET A 139 -3.78 -12.36 1.76
C MET A 139 -2.77 -13.48 2.07
N ASN A 140 -2.15 -14.07 1.05
CA ASN A 140 -1.17 -15.13 1.22
C ASN A 140 0.12 -14.62 1.86
N PHE A 141 0.55 -13.38 1.55
CA PHE A 141 1.68 -12.75 2.25
C PHE A 141 1.35 -12.40 3.69
N CYS A 142 0.16 -11.86 3.97
CA CYS A 142 -0.28 -11.55 5.33
C CYS A 142 -0.36 -12.80 6.23
N LYS A 143 -0.53 -14.00 5.65
CA LYS A 143 -0.57 -15.28 6.37
C LYS A 143 0.81 -15.87 6.69
N GLN A 144 1.89 -15.30 6.15
CA GLN A 144 3.21 -15.90 6.35
C GLN A 144 3.71 -15.68 7.78
N PRO A 145 4.40 -16.67 8.38
CA PRO A 145 5.01 -16.54 9.69
C PRO A 145 5.98 -15.35 9.80
N ASN A 146 6.15 -14.87 11.03
CA ASN A 146 7.07 -13.78 11.40
C ASN A 146 6.72 -12.41 10.79
N GLY A 147 5.59 -12.28 10.09
CA GLY A 147 5.01 -11.00 9.65
C GLY A 147 5.74 -10.26 8.52
N VAL A 148 7.03 -10.53 8.25
CA VAL A 148 7.85 -9.76 7.30
C VAL A 148 7.24 -9.71 5.90
N TYR A 149 6.73 -10.83 5.37
CA TYR A 149 6.06 -10.85 4.07
C TYR A 149 4.82 -9.97 4.04
N GLY A 150 3.98 -10.04 5.09
CA GLY A 150 2.76 -9.25 5.18
C GLY A 150 3.03 -7.75 5.36
N LEU A 151 3.98 -7.39 6.22
CA LEU A 151 4.47 -6.01 6.38
C LEU A 151 4.97 -5.45 5.05
N SER A 152 5.78 -6.23 4.33
CA SER A 152 6.34 -5.82 3.05
C SER A 152 5.27 -5.65 1.98
N ALA A 153 4.29 -6.56 1.95
CA ALA A 153 3.18 -6.50 1.01
C ALA A 153 2.25 -5.30 1.28
N LEU A 154 1.88 -5.05 2.54
CA LEU A 154 1.06 -3.89 2.90
C LEU A 154 1.81 -2.57 2.69
N CYS A 155 3.06 -2.47 3.16
CA CYS A 155 3.85 -1.25 3.03
C CYS A 155 4.13 -0.92 1.55
N LEU A 156 4.88 -1.78 0.85
CA LEU A 156 5.42 -1.47 -0.47
C LEU A 156 4.47 -1.82 -1.61
N GLY A 157 3.50 -2.70 -1.36
CA GLY A 157 2.52 -3.17 -2.35
C GLY A 157 1.14 -2.52 -2.25
N ALA A 158 0.89 -1.74 -1.19
CA ALA A 158 -0.36 -1.01 -1.00
C ALA A 158 -0.12 0.42 -0.49
N GLU A 159 0.20 0.61 0.79
CA GLU A 159 0.19 1.93 1.45
C GLU A 159 1.12 2.93 0.75
N ALA A 160 2.37 2.56 0.48
CA ALA A 160 3.34 3.47 -0.14
C ALA A 160 2.99 3.86 -1.59
N ILE A 161 2.20 3.04 -2.30
CA ILE A 161 1.81 3.34 -3.69
C ILE A 161 0.46 4.04 -3.79
N VAL A 162 -0.37 3.98 -2.75
CA VAL A 162 -1.77 4.43 -2.78
C VAL A 162 -1.91 5.93 -3.07
N PRO A 163 -1.17 6.84 -2.41
CA PRO A 163 -1.29 8.27 -2.69
C PRO A 163 -1.00 8.62 -4.16
N HIS A 164 0.03 7.99 -4.73
CA HIS A 164 0.41 8.19 -6.13
C HIS A 164 -0.61 7.57 -7.10
N LEU A 165 -0.98 6.31 -6.88
CA LEU A 165 -1.99 5.62 -7.66
C LEU A 165 -3.31 6.40 -7.70
N TYR A 166 -3.79 6.84 -6.53
CA TYR A 166 -5.06 7.53 -6.42
C TYR A 166 -5.02 8.96 -6.97
N SER A 167 -3.89 9.66 -6.86
CA SER A 167 -3.70 10.97 -7.51
C SER A 167 -3.90 10.89 -9.02
N ASP A 168 -3.39 9.83 -9.65
CA ASP A 168 -3.56 9.60 -11.08
C ASP A 168 -5.01 9.27 -11.43
N ILE A 169 -5.68 8.42 -10.64
CA ILE A 169 -7.09 8.09 -10.82
C ILE A 169 -7.97 9.35 -10.69
N VAL A 170 -7.73 10.19 -9.68
CA VAL A 170 -8.43 11.46 -9.49
C VAL A 170 -8.23 12.37 -10.71
N SER A 171 -7.01 12.45 -11.25
CA SER A 171 -6.72 13.20 -12.48
C SER A 171 -7.53 12.67 -13.67
N GLY A 172 -7.68 11.34 -13.78
CA GLY A 172 -8.51 10.70 -14.80
C GLY A 172 -9.97 11.13 -14.72
N PHE A 173 -10.55 11.07 -13.53
CA PHE A 173 -11.93 11.51 -13.30
C PHE A 173 -12.12 13.01 -13.52
N ALA A 174 -11.16 13.83 -13.11
CA ALA A 174 -11.18 15.28 -13.35
C ALA A 174 -11.17 15.60 -14.85
N GLY A 175 -10.40 14.87 -15.65
CA GLY A 175 -10.42 14.98 -17.12
C GLY A 175 -11.77 14.64 -17.76
N GLN A 176 -12.61 13.87 -17.07
CA GLN A 176 -13.99 13.56 -17.47
C GLN A 176 -15.04 14.52 -16.86
N GLY A 177 -14.60 15.60 -16.18
CA GLY A 177 -15.48 16.60 -15.58
C GLY A 177 -16.15 16.16 -14.27
N VAL A 178 -15.60 15.16 -13.58
CA VAL A 178 -16.10 14.71 -12.28
C VAL A 178 -15.50 15.56 -11.16
N ALA A 179 -16.37 16.08 -10.30
CA ALA A 179 -15.98 16.90 -9.17
C ALA A 179 -15.29 16.09 -8.07
N ALA A 180 -14.26 16.65 -7.44
CA ALA A 180 -13.40 15.96 -6.46
C ALA A 180 -14.19 15.45 -5.23
N GLU A 181 -15.27 16.13 -4.86
CA GLU A 181 -16.12 15.76 -3.72
C GLU A 181 -16.78 14.38 -3.91
N LYS A 182 -16.96 13.94 -5.17
CA LYS A 182 -17.45 12.59 -5.48
C LYS A 182 -16.41 11.50 -5.27
N LEU A 183 -15.14 11.88 -5.09
CA LEU A 183 -13.99 10.99 -5.00
C LEU A 183 -13.38 11.01 -3.60
N ARG A 184 -14.16 11.38 -2.57
CA ARG A 184 -13.69 11.59 -1.19
C ARG A 184 -12.82 10.45 -0.65
N PHE A 185 -13.14 9.20 -0.97
CA PHE A 185 -12.32 8.07 -0.56
C PHE A 185 -10.87 8.22 -1.05
N PHE A 186 -10.66 8.59 -2.32
CA PHE A 186 -9.32 8.79 -2.85
C PHE A 186 -8.65 10.04 -2.28
N THR A 187 -9.37 11.15 -2.14
CA THR A 187 -8.77 12.41 -1.66
C THR A 187 -8.29 12.28 -0.21
N VAL A 188 -8.99 11.54 0.65
CA VAL A 188 -8.52 11.26 2.02
C VAL A 188 -7.15 10.55 1.99
N HIS A 189 -6.97 9.53 1.15
CA HIS A 189 -5.70 8.79 1.05
C HIS A 189 -4.62 9.52 0.22
N ILE A 190 -4.89 10.73 -0.28
CA ILE A 190 -3.90 11.59 -0.96
C ILE A 190 -3.49 12.76 -0.06
N GLU A 191 -4.48 13.40 0.57
CA GLU A 191 -4.32 14.63 1.35
C GLU A 191 -3.99 14.35 2.82
N CYS A 192 -4.44 13.22 3.37
CA CYS A 192 -3.88 12.72 4.62
C CYS A 192 -2.56 12.04 4.27
N ASP A 193 -1.47 12.67 4.69
CA ASP A 193 -0.26 11.95 5.05
C ASP A 193 -0.61 11.12 6.29
N ASP A 194 -1.29 10.00 6.07
CA ASP A 194 -1.87 9.14 7.11
C ASP A 194 -0.79 8.37 7.88
N GLY A 195 0.49 8.53 7.51
CA GLY A 195 1.61 7.91 8.19
C GLY A 195 1.57 6.38 8.15
N HIS A 196 0.58 5.77 7.47
CA HIS A 196 0.39 4.32 7.45
C HIS A 196 1.58 3.65 6.80
N ALA A 197 1.98 4.16 5.64
CA ALA A 197 3.17 3.70 4.92
C ALA A 197 4.44 3.89 5.78
N ASP A 198 4.58 5.03 6.45
CA ASP A 198 5.73 5.37 7.27
C ASP A 198 5.85 4.49 8.51
N THR A 199 4.74 4.20 9.18
CA THR A 199 4.65 3.27 10.31
C THR A 199 5.14 1.88 9.90
N LEU A 200 4.61 1.34 8.80
CA LEU A 200 5.05 0.03 8.30
C LEU A 200 6.51 0.04 7.83
N LEU A 201 6.95 1.14 7.22
CA LEU A 201 8.32 1.31 6.75
C LEU A 201 9.30 1.39 7.91
N ALA A 202 8.94 2.03 9.02
CA ALA A 202 9.74 2.08 10.25
C ALA A 202 9.94 0.69 10.84
N ILE A 203 8.87 -0.12 10.90
CA ILE A 203 8.94 -1.53 11.34
C ILE A 203 9.88 -2.32 10.42
N LEU A 204 9.66 -2.24 9.09
CA LEU A 204 10.52 -2.93 8.11
C LEU A 204 11.99 -2.50 8.22
N SER A 205 12.25 -1.20 8.35
CA SER A 205 13.58 -0.64 8.52
C SER A 205 14.31 -1.26 9.71
N ARG A 206 13.64 -1.31 10.87
CA ARG A 206 14.18 -1.97 12.07
C ARG A 206 14.45 -3.45 11.84
N LEU A 207 13.51 -4.16 11.20
CA LEU A 207 13.64 -5.61 10.96
C LEU A 207 14.80 -5.93 10.00
N VAL A 208 15.04 -5.13 8.96
CA VAL A 208 16.16 -5.35 8.03
C VAL A 208 17.50 -4.93 8.63
N ILE A 209 17.54 -3.90 9.49
CA ILE A 209 18.76 -3.58 10.26
C ILE A 209 19.12 -4.73 11.20
N GLU A 210 18.15 -5.26 11.94
CA GLU A 210 18.36 -6.36 12.88
C GLU A 210 18.83 -7.64 12.15
N LYS A 211 18.25 -7.91 10.99
CA LYS A 211 18.58 -9.08 10.17
C LYS A 211 18.57 -8.73 8.69
N PRO A 212 19.73 -8.32 8.12
CA PRO A 212 19.83 -7.89 6.72
C PRO A 212 19.32 -8.89 5.69
N SER A 213 19.40 -10.20 5.97
CA SER A 213 18.86 -11.23 5.08
C SER A 213 17.33 -11.20 4.94
N ARG A 214 16.60 -10.48 5.80
CA ARG A 214 15.16 -10.23 5.62
C ARG A 214 14.89 -9.33 4.40
N PHE A 215 15.85 -8.54 3.93
CA PHE A 215 15.65 -7.65 2.78
C PHE A 215 15.25 -8.41 1.51
N GLU A 216 15.76 -9.63 1.30
CA GLU A 216 15.33 -10.47 0.16
C GLU A 216 13.85 -10.84 0.22
N ILE A 217 13.29 -11.03 1.42
CA ILE A 217 11.85 -11.26 1.62
C ILE A 217 11.07 -9.99 1.26
N VAL A 218 11.56 -8.83 1.73
CA VAL A 218 10.94 -7.52 1.46
C VAL A 218 10.87 -7.26 -0.04
N ARG A 219 11.99 -7.41 -0.73
CA ARG A 219 12.12 -7.25 -2.18
C ARG A 219 11.22 -8.19 -2.95
N HIS A 220 11.17 -9.47 -2.54
CA HIS A 220 10.30 -10.45 -3.20
C HIS A 220 8.81 -10.10 -3.05
N ALA A 221 8.37 -9.80 -1.83
CA ALA A 221 6.97 -9.45 -1.56
C ALA A 221 6.54 -8.19 -2.31
N ALA A 222 7.36 -7.14 -2.27
CA ALA A 222 7.12 -5.88 -2.99
C ALA A 222 6.96 -6.14 -4.49
N PHE A 223 7.91 -6.84 -5.11
CA PHE A 223 7.87 -7.15 -6.53
C PHE A 223 6.62 -7.96 -6.92
N MET A 224 6.27 -8.99 -6.15
CA MET A 224 5.11 -9.82 -6.44
C MET A 224 3.79 -9.06 -6.28
N MET A 225 3.69 -8.16 -5.30
CA MET A 225 2.53 -7.30 -5.12
C MET A 225 2.39 -6.28 -6.25
N ILE A 226 3.47 -5.61 -6.64
CA ILE A 226 3.45 -4.68 -7.78
C ILE A 226 3.11 -5.41 -9.06
N LYS A 227 3.69 -6.58 -9.31
CA LYS A 227 3.33 -7.40 -10.47
C LYS A 227 1.82 -7.71 -10.51
N ALA A 228 1.25 -8.19 -9.41
CA ALA A 228 -0.19 -8.47 -9.34
C ALA A 228 -1.05 -7.19 -9.51
N ARG A 229 -0.56 -6.03 -9.06
CA ARG A 229 -1.18 -4.72 -9.27
C ARG A 229 -1.17 -4.31 -10.75
N LEU A 230 -0.06 -4.50 -11.45
CA LEU A 230 0.04 -4.21 -12.88
C LEU A 230 -0.89 -5.14 -13.69
N GLU A 231 -0.93 -6.43 -13.37
CA GLU A 231 -1.86 -7.39 -13.99
C GLU A 231 -3.34 -7.03 -13.74
N PHE A 232 -3.65 -6.45 -12.58
CA PHE A 232 -4.95 -5.88 -12.28
C PHE A 232 -5.26 -4.71 -13.22
N LEU A 233 -4.34 -3.75 -13.38
CA LEU A 233 -4.52 -2.59 -14.24
C LEU A 233 -4.55 -2.95 -15.74
N ASP A 234 -3.86 -4.00 -16.18
CA ASP A 234 -3.87 -4.49 -17.57
C ASP A 234 -5.26 -4.96 -18.04
N LYS A 235 -6.13 -5.35 -17.10
CA LYS A 235 -7.48 -5.87 -17.40
C LYS A 235 -8.58 -4.83 -17.31
N LEU A 236 -8.25 -3.62 -16.87
CA LEU A 236 -9.16 -2.48 -16.81
C LEU A 236 -8.98 -1.65 -18.05
#